data_AF-A0A355HB83-F1
#
_entry.id   AF-A0A355HB83-F1
#
_cell.length_a   1.000
_cell.length_b   1.000
_cell.length_c   1.000
_cell.angle_alpha   90.00
_cell.angle_beta   90.00
_cell.angle_gamma   90.00
#
_symmetry.space_group_name_H-M   'P 1'
#
loop_
_entity.id
_entity.type
_entity.pdbx_description
1 polymer ?
#
loop_
_entity_poly.entity_id
_entity_poly.type
_entity_poly.pdbx_seq_one_letter_code
_entity_poly.pdbx_strand_id
1 'polypeptide(L)'
;MSYVFPVPETPAVAVAGTGDSFAVHRIYCVGQNYAKHALEMGANPEREAPFFFCKPADAVCPEGTKLPFPLATENLHHEIELVVAIGKKGTHILASEALDHVFGYAVGLDLTRRDLQGEAKKKGRPWTTAKGFDHSAPCSAVHPVCEVGHMEQGKITLSVNGELRQQGDISDMIWSVPEVISSLSGFFELYPGDLIYTGTPAGVSPLKRGDRLEGEVENLTRLNIVIV
;
A
#
# COMPACT_ATOMS: atom_id res chain seq x y z
N MET A 1 20.80 22.97 12.44
CA MET A 1 21.77 21.86 12.24
C MET A 1 22.32 21.96 10.83
N SER A 2 23.61 21.70 10.62
CA SER A 2 24.21 21.61 9.29
C SER A 2 24.39 20.15 8.90
N TYR A 3 23.89 19.75 7.74
CA TYR A 3 24.12 18.43 7.17
C TYR A 3 25.37 18.45 6.28
N VAL A 4 26.09 17.32 6.21
CA VAL A 4 27.30 17.18 5.37
C VAL A 4 26.99 17.08 3.87
N PHE A 5 25.73 16.84 3.52
CA PHE A 5 25.17 16.85 2.17
C PHE A 5 23.77 17.49 2.20
N PRO A 6 23.25 17.98 1.06
CA PRO A 6 21.87 18.45 0.96
C PRO A 6 20.90 17.35 1.39
N VAL A 7 19.92 17.71 2.23
CA VAL A 7 18.84 16.79 2.61
C VAL A 7 17.95 16.60 1.37
N PRO A 8 17.66 15.35 0.97
CA PRO A 8 16.67 15.09 -0.07
C PRO A 8 15.33 15.72 0.27
N GLU A 9 14.52 16.01 -0.74
CA GLU A 9 13.14 16.43 -0.51
C GLU A 9 12.39 15.36 0.30
N THR A 10 11.57 15.80 1.24
CA THR A 10 10.75 14.89 2.05
C THR A 10 9.77 14.16 1.13
N PRO A 11 9.76 12.81 1.11
CA PRO A 11 8.78 12.05 0.35
C PRO A 11 7.37 12.44 0.77
N ALA A 12 6.49 12.70 -0.18
CA ALA A 12 5.16 13.20 0.09
C ALA A 12 4.15 12.74 -0.96
N VAL A 13 2.88 12.71 -0.57
CA VAL A 13 1.73 12.52 -1.46
C VAL A 13 0.78 13.71 -1.35
N ALA A 14 0.11 14.07 -2.45
CA ALA A 14 -0.84 15.18 -2.43
C ALA A 14 -2.02 14.90 -1.49
N VAL A 15 -2.60 15.95 -0.91
CA VAL A 15 -3.87 15.84 -0.17
C VAL A 15 -5.00 16.36 -1.06
N ALA A 16 -5.97 15.50 -1.36
CA ALA A 16 -7.08 15.82 -2.23
C ALA A 16 -7.89 17.01 -1.69
N GLY A 17 -8.44 17.83 -2.58
CA GLY A 17 -9.20 19.03 -2.20
C GLY A 17 -8.34 20.20 -1.69
N THR A 18 -7.02 20.03 -1.57
CA THR A 18 -6.11 21.04 -1.01
C THR A 18 -4.91 21.31 -1.93
N GLY A 19 -4.09 22.31 -1.58
CA GLY A 19 -2.75 22.50 -2.15
C GLY A 19 -1.63 21.90 -1.30
N ASP A 20 -1.99 21.16 -0.24
CA ASP A 20 -1.05 20.64 0.75
C ASP A 20 -0.54 19.24 0.37
N SER A 21 0.52 18.82 1.03
CA SER A 21 1.11 17.48 0.87
C SER A 21 1.21 16.77 2.22
N PHE A 22 0.90 15.47 2.20
CA PHE A 22 1.09 14.57 3.33
C PHE A 22 2.52 14.04 3.29
N ALA A 23 3.36 14.51 4.21
CA ALA A 23 4.74 14.07 4.35
C ALA A 23 4.80 12.62 4.85
N VAL A 24 5.35 11.72 4.03
CA VAL A 24 5.43 10.29 4.33
C VAL A 24 6.59 10.02 5.28
N HIS A 25 6.30 9.37 6.41
CA HIS A 25 7.28 8.99 7.42
C HIS A 25 7.73 7.53 7.25
N ARG A 26 6.80 6.56 7.35
CA ARG A 26 7.06 5.13 7.08
C ARG A 26 5.93 4.54 6.25
N ILE A 27 6.23 3.47 5.52
CA ILE A 27 5.25 2.70 4.78
C ILE A 27 5.23 1.27 5.33
N TYR A 28 4.10 0.89 5.90
CA TYR A 28 3.79 -0.46 6.37
C TYR A 28 2.85 -1.14 5.39
N CYS A 29 2.97 -2.45 5.25
CA CYS A 29 2.14 -3.25 4.35
C CYS A 29 1.68 -4.53 5.05
N VAL A 30 0.43 -4.92 4.88
CA VAL A 30 -0.15 -6.15 5.44
C VAL A 30 -0.12 -7.27 4.41
N GLY A 31 0.48 -8.40 4.75
CA GLY A 31 0.47 -9.56 3.88
C GLY A 31 -0.82 -10.37 3.98
N GLN A 32 -1.34 -10.83 2.83
CA GLN A 32 -2.44 -11.81 2.74
C GLN A 32 -3.74 -11.40 3.43
N ASN A 33 -4.09 -10.11 3.43
CA ASN A 33 -5.28 -9.62 4.13
C ASN A 33 -6.62 -9.81 3.37
N TYR A 34 -6.66 -10.59 2.29
CA TYR A 34 -7.90 -10.93 1.57
C TYR A 34 -7.97 -12.44 1.38
N ALA A 35 -9.07 -13.08 1.80
CA ALA A 35 -9.17 -14.54 1.84
C ALA A 35 -8.94 -15.21 0.48
N LYS A 36 -9.52 -14.64 -0.60
CA LYS A 36 -9.33 -15.16 -1.97
C LYS A 36 -7.87 -15.04 -2.43
N HIS A 37 -7.21 -13.94 -2.11
CA HIS A 37 -5.79 -13.75 -2.44
C HIS A 37 -4.88 -14.66 -1.59
N ALA A 38 -5.19 -14.86 -0.31
CA ALA A 38 -4.47 -15.80 0.55
C ALA A 38 -4.50 -17.23 -0.03
N LEU A 39 -5.67 -17.67 -0.51
CA LEU A 39 -5.85 -18.94 -1.20
C LEU A 39 -5.05 -19.02 -2.51
N GLU A 40 -5.05 -17.96 -3.35
CA GLU A 40 -4.23 -17.89 -4.58
C GLU A 40 -2.73 -18.05 -4.29
N MET A 41 -2.29 -17.52 -3.15
CA MET A 41 -0.90 -17.60 -2.70
C MET A 41 -0.55 -18.90 -1.95
N GLY A 42 -1.50 -19.84 -1.86
CA GLY A 42 -1.32 -21.15 -1.23
C GLY A 42 -1.37 -21.15 0.30
N ALA A 43 -1.92 -20.11 0.93
CA ALA A 43 -2.14 -20.06 2.37
C ALA A 43 -3.47 -20.70 2.77
N ASN A 44 -3.54 -21.27 3.98
CA ASN A 44 -4.78 -21.76 4.57
C ASN A 44 -5.44 -20.60 5.35
N PRO A 45 -6.66 -20.16 5.03
CA PRO A 45 -7.28 -18.97 5.62
C PRO A 45 -7.84 -19.21 7.02
N GLU A 46 -7.11 -19.90 7.90
CA GLU A 46 -7.33 -19.73 9.33
C GLU A 46 -6.89 -18.32 9.71
N ARG A 47 -7.65 -17.66 10.58
CA ARG A 47 -7.39 -16.28 11.00
C ARG A 47 -6.17 -16.22 11.93
N GLU A 48 -4.99 -16.39 11.36
CA GLU A 48 -3.71 -16.24 12.05
C GLU A 48 -3.47 -14.77 12.44
N ALA A 49 -2.34 -14.44 13.07
CA ALA A 49 -1.99 -13.04 13.28
C ALA A 49 -1.59 -12.40 11.94
N PRO A 50 -1.96 -11.14 11.66
CA PRO A 50 -1.45 -10.43 10.49
C PRO A 50 0.08 -10.33 10.57
N PHE A 51 0.74 -10.42 9.43
CA PHE A 51 2.17 -10.16 9.33
C PHE A 51 2.43 -8.95 8.45
N PHE A 52 3.52 -8.25 8.76
CA PHE A 52 3.82 -6.96 8.17
C PHE A 52 5.19 -6.97 7.49
N PHE A 53 5.31 -6.17 6.46
CA PHE A 53 6.59 -5.75 5.87
C PHE A 53 6.55 -4.25 5.65
N CYS A 54 7.68 -3.67 5.22
CA CYS A 54 7.79 -2.24 5.04
C CYS A 54 8.40 -1.91 3.68
N LYS A 55 8.09 -0.70 3.22
CA LYS A 55 8.75 -0.02 2.11
C LYS A 55 9.41 1.26 2.65
N PRO A 56 10.55 1.70 2.10
CA PRO A 56 11.13 2.96 2.51
C PRO A 56 10.22 4.12 2.02
N ALA A 57 10.22 5.25 2.74
CA ALA A 57 9.30 6.36 2.46
C ALA A 57 9.47 6.93 1.04
N ASP A 58 10.70 6.97 0.54
CA ASP A 58 11.07 7.41 -0.80
C ASP A 58 10.72 6.42 -1.91
N ALA A 59 10.16 5.25 -1.59
CA ALA A 59 9.53 4.38 -2.58
C ALA A 59 8.17 4.90 -3.06
N VAL A 60 7.59 5.89 -2.35
CA VAL A 60 6.28 6.46 -2.73
C VAL A 60 6.37 7.17 -4.07
N CYS A 61 5.38 6.96 -4.93
CA CYS A 61 5.30 7.62 -6.23
C CYS A 61 3.90 8.22 -6.43
N PRO A 62 3.79 9.51 -6.80
CA PRO A 62 2.51 10.13 -7.00
C PRO A 62 1.78 9.59 -8.23
N GLU A 63 0.48 9.86 -8.29
CA GLU A 63 -0.36 9.65 -9.47
C GLU A 63 0.26 10.28 -10.73
N GLY A 64 0.09 9.63 -11.88
CA GLY A 64 0.61 10.09 -13.17
C GLY A 64 2.08 9.79 -13.42
N THR A 65 2.78 9.15 -12.48
CA THR A 65 4.20 8.82 -12.63
C THR A 65 4.43 7.77 -13.73
N LYS A 66 5.45 7.99 -14.56
CA LYS A 66 6.02 6.98 -15.45
C LYS A 66 7.08 6.19 -14.66
N LEU A 67 6.75 4.98 -14.27
CA LEU A 67 7.60 4.16 -13.40
C LEU A 67 8.59 3.35 -14.23
N PRO A 68 9.91 3.47 -13.97
CA PRO A 68 10.87 2.59 -14.61
C PRO A 68 10.62 1.14 -14.19
N PHE A 69 10.65 0.21 -15.14
CA PHE A 69 10.64 -1.20 -14.81
C PHE A 69 11.87 -1.53 -13.95
N PRO A 70 11.70 -2.15 -12.77
CA PRO A 70 12.73 -2.21 -11.76
C PRO A 70 13.88 -3.15 -12.14
N LEU A 71 15.05 -2.88 -11.56
CA LEU A 71 16.23 -3.70 -11.74
C LEU A 71 16.05 -5.09 -11.13
N ALA A 72 16.81 -6.06 -11.63
CA ALA A 72 16.96 -7.41 -11.06
C ALA A 72 15.66 -8.21 -10.91
N THR A 73 14.69 -7.99 -11.80
CA THR A 73 13.50 -8.84 -11.93
C THR A 73 13.11 -8.95 -13.40
N GLU A 74 12.48 -10.06 -13.77
CA GLU A 74 11.72 -10.19 -15.02
C GLU A 74 10.24 -10.48 -14.73
N ASN A 75 9.85 -10.42 -13.45
CA ASN A 75 8.54 -10.82 -12.98
C ASN A 75 7.98 -9.80 -11.96
N LEU A 76 7.76 -8.57 -12.44
CA LEU A 76 7.11 -7.51 -11.69
C LEU A 76 5.61 -7.77 -11.60
N HIS A 77 5.02 -7.73 -10.41
CA HIS A 77 3.58 -7.88 -10.20
C HIS A 77 2.96 -6.60 -9.62
N HIS A 78 1.69 -6.39 -9.94
CA HIS A 78 0.81 -5.40 -9.30
C HIS A 78 0.01 -6.01 -8.15
N GLU A 79 -0.32 -5.18 -7.16
CA GLU A 79 -1.21 -5.49 -6.04
C GLU A 79 -1.95 -4.17 -5.70
N ILE A 80 -3.22 -4.01 -6.11
CA ILE A 80 -4.05 -2.84 -5.74
C ILE A 80 -4.47 -2.89 -4.29
N GLU A 81 -4.33 -1.79 -3.56
CA GLU A 81 -4.63 -1.74 -2.13
C GLU A 81 -5.31 -0.42 -1.72
N LEU A 82 -6.15 -0.49 -0.67
CA LEU A 82 -6.51 0.69 0.10
C LEU A 82 -5.31 1.09 0.96
N VAL A 83 -4.94 2.36 0.92
CA VAL A 83 -3.88 2.95 1.75
C VAL A 83 -4.51 3.80 2.84
N VAL A 84 -4.10 3.57 4.07
CA VAL A 84 -4.52 4.36 5.25
C VAL A 84 -3.40 5.31 5.64
N ALA A 85 -3.70 6.61 5.73
CA ALA A 85 -2.77 7.62 6.17
C ALA A 85 -2.99 7.93 7.66
N ILE A 86 -1.95 7.81 8.48
CA ILE A 86 -1.99 8.06 9.92
C ILE A 86 -1.77 9.55 10.21
N GLY A 87 -2.67 10.15 10.98
CA GLY A 87 -2.62 11.55 11.40
C GLY A 87 -2.30 11.79 12.87
N LYS A 88 -2.33 10.73 13.70
CA LYS A 88 -2.14 10.83 15.15
C LYS A 88 -1.20 9.75 15.66
N LYS A 89 -0.25 10.18 16.48
CA LYS A 89 0.73 9.29 17.13
C LYS A 89 0.05 8.29 18.08
N GLY A 90 0.53 7.04 18.15
CA GLY A 90 0.07 6.07 19.15
C GLY A 90 0.86 4.76 19.21
N THR A 91 0.73 4.05 20.34
CA THR A 91 1.26 2.70 20.60
C THR A 91 0.17 1.88 21.27
N HIS A 92 0.12 0.57 21.04
CA HIS A 92 -0.87 -0.31 21.69
C HIS A 92 -2.31 0.23 21.58
N ILE A 93 -2.66 0.76 20.41
CA ILE A 93 -3.95 1.39 20.13
C ILE A 93 -5.03 0.31 20.12
N LEU A 94 -6.12 0.53 20.86
CA LEU A 94 -7.26 -0.40 20.83
C LEU A 94 -7.96 -0.30 19.47
N ALA A 95 -8.48 -1.42 18.96
CA ALA A 95 -9.21 -1.41 17.69
C ALA A 95 -10.41 -0.44 17.71
N SER A 96 -11.07 -0.27 18.85
CA SER A 96 -12.16 0.70 19.03
C SER A 96 -11.73 2.18 18.93
N GLU A 97 -10.44 2.47 19.07
CA GLU A 97 -9.85 3.82 19.04
C GLU A 97 -9.05 4.06 17.77
N ALA A 98 -8.81 3.01 16.96
CA ALA A 98 -7.88 3.05 15.84
C ALA A 98 -8.25 4.07 14.76
N LEU A 99 -9.55 4.27 14.50
CA LEU A 99 -10.01 5.21 13.48
C LEU A 99 -9.73 6.67 13.84
N ASP A 100 -9.64 7.01 15.14
CA ASP A 100 -9.25 8.35 15.60
C ASP A 100 -7.80 8.71 15.22
N HIS A 101 -7.02 7.74 14.77
CA HIS A 101 -5.65 7.93 14.32
C HIS A 101 -5.53 8.11 12.81
N VAL A 102 -6.60 7.90 12.05
CA VAL A 102 -6.59 7.98 10.59
C VAL A 102 -6.80 9.42 10.13
N PHE A 103 -5.84 9.96 9.38
CA PHE A 103 -5.98 11.24 8.69
C PHE A 103 -6.84 11.11 7.43
N GLY A 104 -6.65 10.05 6.65
CA GLY A 104 -7.33 9.88 5.37
C GLY A 104 -7.00 8.57 4.68
N TYR A 105 -7.50 8.44 3.45
CA TYR A 105 -7.36 7.24 2.62
C TYR A 105 -6.86 7.56 1.22
N ALA A 106 -6.15 6.63 0.60
CA ALA A 106 -5.69 6.73 -0.79
C ALA A 106 -5.77 5.38 -1.50
N VAL A 107 -5.61 5.40 -2.82
CA VAL A 107 -5.40 4.22 -3.65
C VAL A 107 -3.91 3.98 -3.77
N GLY A 108 -3.44 2.76 -3.55
CA GLY A 108 -2.02 2.41 -3.68
C GLY A 108 -1.77 1.14 -4.48
N LEU A 109 -0.55 1.01 -5.00
CA LEU A 109 -0.03 -0.23 -5.57
C LEU A 109 1.14 -0.75 -4.75
N ASP A 110 1.07 -2.00 -4.31
CA ASP A 110 2.23 -2.74 -3.80
C ASP A 110 2.93 -3.48 -4.95
N LEU A 111 3.85 -2.78 -5.61
CA LEU A 111 4.65 -3.40 -6.66
C LEU A 111 5.63 -4.39 -6.06
N THR A 112 5.72 -5.57 -6.70
CA THR A 112 6.50 -6.70 -6.17
C THR A 112 7.38 -7.33 -7.25
N ARG A 113 8.68 -7.48 -6.97
CA ARG A 113 9.59 -8.36 -7.73
C ARG A 113 9.32 -9.80 -7.32
N ARG A 114 8.36 -10.45 -7.99
CA ARG A 114 7.74 -11.71 -7.51
C ARG A 114 8.71 -12.88 -7.50
N ASP A 115 9.60 -12.93 -8.49
CA ASP A 115 10.71 -13.87 -8.54
C ASP A 115 11.58 -13.81 -7.28
N LEU A 116 12.02 -12.61 -6.89
CA LEU A 116 12.81 -12.40 -5.67
C LEU A 116 12.02 -12.73 -4.40
N GLN A 117 10.72 -12.40 -4.37
CA GLN A 117 9.86 -12.75 -3.23
C GLN A 117 9.77 -14.26 -3.05
N GLY A 118 9.57 -15.00 -4.14
CA GLY A 118 9.48 -16.45 -4.13
C GLY A 118 10.77 -17.11 -3.64
N GLU A 119 11.93 -16.61 -4.08
CA GLU A 119 13.23 -17.08 -3.59
C GLU A 119 13.41 -16.80 -2.09
N ALA A 120 13.09 -15.59 -1.64
CA ALA A 120 13.21 -15.19 -0.24
C ALA A 120 12.34 -16.07 0.67
N LYS A 121 11.08 -16.32 0.29
CA LYS A 121 10.16 -17.23 0.99
C LYS A 121 10.74 -18.63 1.12
N LYS A 122 11.20 -19.23 0.01
CA LYS A 122 11.79 -20.59 0.00
C LYS A 122 13.00 -20.74 0.93
N LYS A 123 13.77 -19.65 1.11
CA LYS A 123 14.98 -19.64 1.93
C LYS A 123 14.77 -19.08 3.35
N GLY A 124 13.55 -18.70 3.72
CA GLY A 124 13.28 -18.04 5.00
C GLY A 124 14.01 -16.71 5.18
N ARG A 125 14.20 -15.95 4.09
CA ARG A 125 14.93 -14.67 4.08
C ARG A 125 13.99 -13.46 4.10
N PRO A 126 14.48 -12.27 4.52
CA PRO A 126 13.72 -11.03 4.45
C PRO A 126 13.27 -10.68 3.02
N TRP A 127 12.14 -9.98 2.90
CA TRP A 127 11.53 -9.62 1.62
C TRP A 127 11.92 -8.22 1.12
N THR A 128 12.87 -7.55 1.76
CA THR A 128 13.24 -6.16 1.46
C THR A 128 13.57 -5.96 -0.01
N THR A 129 14.35 -6.85 -0.62
CA THR A 129 14.65 -6.77 -2.05
C THR A 129 13.40 -7.02 -2.91
N ALA A 130 12.45 -7.83 -2.49
CA ALA A 130 11.26 -8.09 -3.29
C ALA A 130 10.20 -6.97 -3.21
N LYS A 131 10.07 -6.31 -2.05
CA LYS A 131 8.97 -5.38 -1.73
C LYS A 131 9.41 -3.91 -1.58
N GLY A 132 10.59 -3.64 -1.02
CA GLY A 132 11.06 -2.29 -0.68
C GLY A 132 12.11 -1.74 -1.65
N PHE A 133 11.86 -1.86 -2.96
CA PHE A 133 12.73 -1.34 -4.01
C PHE A 133 12.28 0.05 -4.47
N ASP A 134 13.11 0.72 -5.27
CA ASP A 134 12.83 2.05 -5.79
C ASP A 134 11.46 2.10 -6.49
N HIS A 135 10.68 3.13 -6.18
CA HIS A 135 9.36 3.35 -6.78
C HIS A 135 8.34 2.22 -6.57
N SER A 136 8.48 1.39 -5.53
CA SER A 136 7.62 0.23 -5.32
C SER A 136 6.27 0.53 -4.64
N ALA A 137 6.00 1.80 -4.26
CA ALA A 137 4.77 2.22 -3.57
C ALA A 137 4.02 3.36 -4.29
N PRO A 138 3.53 3.19 -5.53
CA PRO A 138 2.64 4.18 -6.13
C PRO A 138 1.42 4.45 -5.24
N CYS A 139 1.03 5.72 -5.12
CA CYS A 139 -0.02 6.18 -4.23
C CYS A 139 -0.73 7.40 -4.84
N SER A 140 -2.07 7.41 -4.79
CA SER A 140 -2.89 8.55 -5.20
C SER A 140 -2.83 9.68 -4.16
N ALA A 141 -3.55 10.77 -4.43
CA ALA A 141 -3.81 11.77 -3.40
C ALA A 141 -4.55 11.13 -2.20
N VAL A 142 -4.20 11.59 -0.99
CA VAL A 142 -4.87 11.22 0.26
C VAL A 142 -6.12 12.07 0.42
N HIS A 143 -7.26 11.42 0.59
CA HIS A 143 -8.56 12.04 0.90
C HIS A 143 -8.76 12.08 2.41
N PRO A 144 -8.86 13.27 3.02
CA PRO A 144 -9.08 13.38 4.46
C PRO A 144 -10.38 12.69 4.92
N VAL A 145 -10.36 12.09 6.11
CA VAL A 145 -11.56 11.45 6.69
C VAL A 145 -12.73 12.41 6.88
N CYS A 146 -12.48 13.71 7.00
CA CYS A 146 -13.54 14.72 7.08
C CYS A 146 -14.30 14.91 5.76
N GLU A 147 -13.75 14.45 4.63
CA GLU A 147 -14.38 14.52 3.31
C GLU A 147 -15.05 13.20 2.92
N VAL A 148 -14.36 12.07 3.14
CA VAL A 148 -14.81 10.74 2.68
C VAL A 148 -15.37 9.84 3.78
N GLY A 149 -15.30 10.27 5.04
CA GLY A 149 -15.66 9.43 6.20
C GLY A 149 -14.67 8.27 6.42
N HIS A 150 -15.00 7.39 7.35
CA HIS A 150 -14.27 6.12 7.50
C HIS A 150 -14.86 5.07 6.56
N MET A 151 -13.99 4.48 5.73
CA MET A 151 -14.40 3.53 4.69
C MET A 151 -14.45 2.10 5.25
N GLU A 152 -15.66 1.53 5.37
CA GLU A 152 -15.87 0.14 5.80
C GLU A 152 -16.20 -0.81 4.63
N GLN A 153 -16.69 -0.26 3.53
CA GLN A 153 -17.03 -0.94 2.29
C GLN A 153 -16.71 -0.02 1.11
N GLY A 154 -16.53 -0.60 -0.06
CA GLY A 154 -16.18 0.16 -1.25
C GLY A 154 -15.47 -0.69 -2.27
N LYS A 155 -15.92 -0.59 -3.51
CA LYS A 155 -15.35 -1.36 -4.62
C LYS A 155 -13.88 -0.98 -4.81
N ILE A 156 -13.01 -1.99 -4.92
CA ILE A 156 -11.59 -1.84 -5.25
C ILE A 156 -11.29 -2.59 -6.55
N THR A 157 -10.68 -1.91 -7.53
CA THR A 157 -10.35 -2.50 -8.83
C THR A 157 -9.03 -2.04 -9.39
N LEU A 158 -8.45 -2.87 -10.26
CA LEU A 158 -7.31 -2.52 -11.08
C LEU A 158 -7.49 -3.03 -12.51
N SER A 159 -7.27 -2.15 -13.47
CA SER A 159 -7.18 -2.51 -14.89
C SER A 159 -5.77 -2.31 -15.42
N VAL A 160 -5.34 -3.19 -16.34
CA VAL A 160 -4.08 -3.07 -17.07
C VAL A 160 -4.39 -3.01 -18.56
N ASN A 161 -4.02 -1.91 -19.22
CA ASN A 161 -4.34 -1.64 -20.62
C ASN A 161 -5.84 -1.75 -20.95
N GLY A 162 -6.70 -1.31 -20.01
CA GLY A 162 -8.16 -1.38 -20.13
C GLY A 162 -8.78 -2.75 -19.82
N GLU A 163 -7.97 -3.77 -19.52
CA GLU A 163 -8.44 -5.08 -19.10
C GLU A 163 -8.48 -5.16 -17.58
N LEU A 164 -9.64 -5.48 -17.00
CA LEU A 164 -9.79 -5.67 -15.56
C LEU A 164 -8.97 -6.88 -15.08
N ARG A 165 -8.07 -6.66 -14.11
CA ARG A 165 -7.19 -7.69 -13.55
C ARG A 165 -7.51 -8.02 -12.09
N GLN A 166 -7.83 -7.03 -11.28
CA GLN A 166 -8.24 -7.23 -9.89
C GLN A 166 -9.59 -6.56 -9.63
N GLN A 167 -10.43 -7.22 -8.84
CA GLN A 167 -11.70 -6.69 -8.38
C GLN A 167 -12.07 -7.32 -7.03
N GLY A 168 -12.50 -6.48 -6.08
CA GLY A 168 -13.05 -6.89 -4.80
C GLY A 168 -13.79 -5.74 -4.12
N ASP A 169 -14.08 -5.91 -2.83
CA ASP A 169 -14.54 -4.84 -1.94
C ASP A 169 -13.59 -4.71 -0.75
N ILE A 170 -13.37 -3.51 -0.22
CA ILE A 170 -12.55 -3.33 0.99
C ILE A 170 -13.14 -4.01 2.22
N SER A 171 -14.44 -4.33 2.22
CA SER A 171 -15.09 -5.13 3.26
C SER A 171 -14.64 -6.60 3.27
N ASP A 172 -13.97 -7.08 2.21
CA ASP A 172 -13.48 -8.45 2.09
C ASP A 172 -12.16 -8.70 2.88
N MET A 173 -11.65 -7.70 3.60
CA MET A 173 -10.43 -7.83 4.40
C MET A 173 -10.61 -8.85 5.55
N ILE A 174 -9.57 -9.66 5.81
CA ILE A 174 -9.53 -10.62 6.93
C ILE A 174 -9.39 -9.87 8.28
N TRP A 175 -8.55 -8.85 8.29
CA TRP A 175 -8.39 -7.88 9.37
C TRP A 175 -8.79 -6.51 8.83
N SER A 176 -9.83 -5.94 9.44
CA SER A 176 -10.31 -4.60 9.14
C SER A 176 -9.24 -3.53 9.41
N VAL A 177 -9.40 -2.33 8.85
CA VAL A 177 -8.49 -1.19 9.11
C VAL A 177 -8.24 -0.97 10.62
N PRO A 178 -9.26 -0.97 11.50
CA PRO A 178 -9.03 -0.86 12.94
C PRO A 178 -8.17 -1.99 13.54
N GLU A 179 -8.36 -3.23 13.09
CA GLU A 179 -7.61 -4.39 13.57
C GLU A 179 -6.17 -4.38 13.07
N VAL A 180 -5.95 -3.92 11.84
CA VAL A 180 -4.62 -3.72 11.25
C VAL A 180 -3.83 -2.69 12.04
N ILE A 181 -4.42 -1.51 12.30
CA ILE A 181 -3.78 -0.44 13.08
C ILE A 181 -3.48 -0.91 14.50
N SER A 182 -4.45 -1.56 15.16
CA SER A 182 -4.29 -2.11 16.50
C SER A 182 -3.11 -3.08 16.56
N SER A 183 -3.08 -4.08 15.66
CA SER A 183 -2.01 -5.08 15.59
C SER A 183 -0.65 -4.46 15.29
N LEU A 184 -0.58 -3.56 14.30
CA LEU A 184 0.66 -2.89 13.90
C LEU A 184 1.23 -2.03 15.03
N SER A 185 0.35 -1.35 15.78
CA SER A 185 0.74 -0.47 16.89
C SER A 185 1.32 -1.21 18.11
N GLY A 186 1.19 -2.55 18.16
CA GLY A 186 1.88 -3.40 19.13
C GLY A 186 3.34 -3.69 18.74
N PHE A 187 3.69 -3.56 17.46
CA PHE A 187 5.07 -3.73 16.96
C PHE A 187 5.82 -2.41 16.80
N PHE A 188 5.10 -1.34 16.43
CA PHE A 188 5.68 -0.04 16.14
C PHE A 188 4.86 1.08 16.79
N GLU A 189 5.54 2.10 17.30
CA GLU A 189 4.89 3.38 17.57
C GLU A 189 4.56 4.05 16.23
N LEU A 190 3.26 4.28 15.99
CA LEU A 190 2.76 4.94 14.80
C LEU A 190 2.90 6.45 14.96
N TYR A 191 3.23 7.13 13.86
CA TYR A 191 3.41 8.57 13.79
C TYR A 191 2.55 9.18 12.68
N PRO A 192 2.15 10.47 12.83
CA PRO A 192 1.62 11.23 11.70
C PRO A 192 2.60 11.16 10.52
N GLY A 193 2.09 10.82 9.34
CA GLY A 193 2.92 10.57 8.15
C GLY A 193 3.09 9.10 7.80
N ASP A 194 2.74 8.16 8.70
CA ASP A 194 2.78 6.74 8.36
C ASP A 194 1.67 6.37 7.36
N LEU A 195 2.01 5.56 6.37
CA LEU A 195 1.09 4.96 5.42
C LEU A 195 0.98 3.45 5.70
N ILE A 196 -0.24 2.92 5.62
CA ILE A 196 -0.51 1.48 5.77
C ILE A 196 -1.23 0.97 4.53
N TYR A 197 -0.54 0.12 3.77
CA TYR A 197 -1.04 -0.66 2.65
C TYR A 197 -1.73 -1.91 3.21
N THR A 198 -3.04 -2.02 3.00
CA THR A 198 -3.92 -2.91 3.77
C THR A 198 -4.10 -4.31 3.17
N GLY A 199 -3.34 -4.66 2.14
CA GLY A 199 -3.44 -5.90 1.39
C GLY A 199 -4.27 -5.75 0.11
N THR A 200 -4.22 -6.79 -0.73
CA THR A 200 -4.76 -6.77 -2.09
C THR A 200 -5.78 -7.88 -2.34
N PRO A 201 -6.84 -7.65 -3.14
CA PRO A 201 -7.75 -8.70 -3.58
C PRO A 201 -7.12 -9.66 -4.60
N ALA A 202 -7.84 -10.71 -4.95
CA ALA A 202 -7.44 -11.69 -5.97
C ALA A 202 -7.16 -11.06 -7.35
N GLY A 203 -6.38 -11.76 -8.18
CA GLY A 203 -6.09 -11.36 -9.57
C GLY A 203 -4.72 -10.69 -9.81
N VAL A 204 -3.81 -10.82 -8.84
CA VAL A 204 -2.42 -10.36 -8.94
C VAL A 204 -1.71 -11.01 -10.13
N SER A 205 -1.13 -10.20 -11.02
CA SER A 205 -0.51 -10.71 -12.25
C SER A 205 0.73 -9.91 -12.68
N PRO A 206 1.57 -10.46 -13.58
CA PRO A 206 2.77 -9.78 -14.07
C PRO A 206 2.46 -8.53 -14.90
N LEU A 207 3.39 -7.58 -14.85
CA LEU A 207 3.44 -6.36 -15.66
C LEU A 207 4.62 -6.41 -16.63
N LYS A 208 4.50 -5.64 -17.71
CA LYS A 208 5.54 -5.44 -18.74
C LYS A 208 5.78 -3.96 -18.97
N ARG A 209 6.93 -3.66 -19.57
CA ARG A 209 7.20 -2.30 -20.11
C ARG A 209 6.11 -1.92 -21.10
N GLY A 210 5.62 -0.68 -20.98
CA GLY A 210 4.52 -0.13 -21.76
C GLY A 210 3.14 -0.32 -21.14
N ASP A 211 2.99 -1.16 -20.11
CA ASP A 211 1.69 -1.37 -19.46
C ASP A 211 1.20 -0.10 -18.76
N ARG A 212 -0.10 0.16 -18.90
CA ARG A 212 -0.83 1.24 -18.26
C ARG A 212 -1.74 0.66 -17.18
N LEU A 213 -1.59 1.12 -15.95
CA LEU A 213 -2.37 0.69 -14.82
C LEU A 213 -3.36 1.78 -14.41
N GLU A 214 -4.59 1.36 -14.14
CA GLU A 214 -5.66 2.23 -13.63
C GLU A 214 -6.26 1.57 -12.39
N GLY A 215 -5.83 2.05 -11.22
CA GLY A 215 -6.30 1.62 -9.91
C GLY A 215 -7.42 2.52 -9.38
N GLU A 216 -8.44 1.93 -8.77
CA GLU A 216 -9.59 2.64 -8.22
C GLU A 216 -10.02 2.00 -6.90
N VAL A 217 -10.31 2.85 -5.92
CA VAL A 217 -11.15 2.53 -4.77
C VAL A 217 -12.28 3.55 -4.79
N GLU A 218 -13.51 3.09 -4.59
CA GLU A 218 -14.71 3.93 -4.62
C GLU A 218 -14.56 5.20 -3.78
N ASN A 219 -14.97 6.34 -4.32
CA ASN A 219 -14.87 7.68 -3.72
C ASN A 219 -13.44 8.24 -3.51
N LEU A 220 -12.38 7.57 -3.98
CA LEU A 220 -11.02 8.07 -3.94
C LEU A 220 -10.49 8.48 -5.33
N THR A 221 -9.43 9.29 -5.36
CA THR A 221 -8.75 9.65 -6.61
C THR A 221 -8.13 8.39 -7.24
N ARG A 222 -8.43 8.15 -8.52
CA ARG A 222 -7.83 7.06 -9.29
C ARG A 222 -6.31 7.19 -9.36
N LEU A 223 -5.63 6.04 -9.37
CA LEU A 223 -4.19 5.95 -9.53
C LEU A 223 -3.85 5.47 -10.95
N ASN A 224 -3.36 6.39 -11.78
CA ASN A 224 -2.92 6.10 -13.15
C ASN A 224 -1.40 6.04 -13.21
N ILE A 225 -0.86 4.95 -13.74
CA ILE A 225 0.59 4.70 -13.81
C ILE A 225 0.94 4.09 -15.17
N VAL A 226 2.14 4.38 -15.68
CA VAL A 226 2.70 3.71 -16.86
C VAL A 226 4.05 3.11 -16.52
N ILE A 227 4.25 1.84 -16.86
CA ILE A 227 5.56 1.18 -16.73
C ILE A 227 6.42 1.49 -17.96
N VAL A 228 7.65 1.99 -17.77
CA VAL A 228 8.59 2.36 -18.84
C VAL A 228 9.88 1.57 -18.79
#